data_AF-A0A7X7KFX7-F1
#
_entry.id   AF-A0A7X7KFX7-F1
#
_cell.length_a   1.000
_cell.length_b   1.000
_cell.length_c   1.000
_cell.angle_alpha   90.00
_cell.angle_beta   90.00
_cell.angle_gamma   90.00
#
_symmetry.space_group_name_H-M   'P 1'
#
loop_
_entity.id
_entity.type
_entity.pdbx_description
1 polymer ?
#
loop_
_entity_poly.entity_id
_entity_poly.type
_entity_poly.pdbx_seq_one_letter_code
_entity_poly.pdbx_strand_id
1 'polypeptide(L)'
;MAVPLLAGCGDGGPRTVIVEGTVKCGGETVESGQIRFVPTGDTPGSTNVSEIVAGRYRVEARGGVPVGKYRVEITAEKKTGRQIIGDNGLEPAMVDETVSLAPPEYGGPKSTLTAEITPKSDGRLDFDLPKR
;
A
#
# COMPACT_ATOMS: atom_id res chain seq x y z
N MET A 1 50.02 8.42 9.46
CA MET A 1 49.12 8.11 10.60
C MET A 1 47.79 7.68 10.03
N ALA A 2 47.29 6.54 10.49
CA ALA A 2 46.14 5.85 9.94
C ALA A 2 44.84 6.62 10.21
N VAL A 3 44.02 6.73 9.18
CA VAL A 3 42.61 7.14 9.23
C VAL A 3 41.78 5.92 9.65
N PRO A 4 41.18 5.89 10.85
CA PRO A 4 40.20 4.88 11.16
C PRO A 4 38.87 5.32 10.54
N LEU A 5 38.57 4.78 9.36
CA LEU A 5 37.20 4.65 8.88
C LEU A 5 36.49 3.68 9.82
N LEU A 6 35.79 4.19 10.84
CA LEU A 6 34.84 3.33 11.55
C LEU A 6 33.68 3.05 10.61
N ALA A 7 33.60 1.76 10.29
CA ALA A 7 32.65 1.11 9.43
C ALA A 7 31.22 1.54 9.74
N GLY A 8 30.44 1.65 8.65
CA GLY A 8 29.08 2.10 8.65
C GLY A 8 28.16 1.37 9.61
N CYS A 9 27.12 2.11 9.99
CA CYS A 9 25.88 1.63 10.55
C CYS A 9 25.36 0.48 9.67
N GLY A 10 25.64 -0.76 10.07
CA GLY A 10 25.05 -1.94 9.45
C GLY A 10 23.63 -2.07 9.97
N ASP A 11 22.68 -1.51 9.24
CA ASP A 11 21.24 -1.73 9.40
C ASP A 11 20.93 -3.23 9.43
N GLY A 12 20.84 -3.80 10.64
CA GLY A 12 20.46 -5.20 10.89
C GLY A 12 18.96 -5.45 10.77
N GLY A 13 18.23 -4.61 10.03
CA GLY A 13 16.80 -4.76 9.79
C GLY A 13 16.52 -5.85 8.75
N PRO A 14 15.28 -6.38 8.71
CA PRO A 14 14.85 -7.25 7.62
C PRO A 14 15.04 -6.51 6.29
N ARG A 15 15.53 -7.22 5.27
CA ARG A 15 15.68 -6.64 3.93
C ARG A 15 14.32 -6.16 3.44
N THR A 16 14.25 -4.90 2.99
CA THR A 16 13.05 -4.29 2.43
C THR A 16 13.24 -4.00 0.94
N VAL A 17 12.12 -3.93 0.22
CA VAL A 17 12.04 -3.52 -1.18
C VAL A 17 11.02 -2.40 -1.27
N ILE A 18 11.36 -1.32 -1.97
CA ILE A 18 10.37 -0.28 -2.29
C ILE A 18 9.37 -0.89 -3.27
N VAL A 19 8.11 -0.98 -2.87
CA VAL A 19 7.05 -1.54 -3.70
C VAL A 19 6.23 -0.42 -4.30
N GLU A 20 6.01 -0.46 -5.61
CA GLU A 20 5.20 0.52 -6.33
C GLU A 20 4.38 -0.15 -7.43
N GLY A 21 3.33 0.52 -7.86
CA GLY A 21 2.57 0.04 -8.99
C GLY A 21 1.27 0.79 -9.17
N THR A 22 0.41 0.19 -9.97
CA THR A 22 -0.89 0.73 -10.33
C THR A 22 -2.03 -0.12 -9.80
N VAL A 23 -3.17 0.54 -9.53
CA VAL A 23 -4.42 -0.11 -9.15
C VAL A 23 -5.52 0.33 -10.11
N LYS A 24 -6.19 -0.66 -10.69
CA LYS A 24 -7.39 -0.51 -11.51
C LYS A 24 -8.56 -1.26 -10.90
N CYS A 25 -9.77 -0.84 -11.22
CA CYS A 25 -11.00 -1.51 -10.83
C CYS A 25 -11.96 -1.56 -12.02
N GLY A 26 -12.30 -2.75 -12.50
CA GLY A 26 -13.16 -2.94 -13.67
C GLY A 26 -12.59 -2.30 -14.95
N GLY A 27 -11.26 -2.22 -15.09
CA GLY A 27 -10.57 -1.54 -16.20
C GLY A 27 -10.45 -0.02 -16.05
N GLU A 28 -11.07 0.59 -15.03
CA GLU A 28 -10.95 2.02 -14.74
C GLU A 28 -9.79 2.28 -13.76
N THR A 29 -9.03 3.36 -13.97
CA THR A 29 -8.02 3.81 -13.00
C THR A 29 -8.71 4.29 -11.74
N VAL A 30 -8.31 3.77 -10.58
CA VAL A 30 -8.84 4.19 -9.28
C VAL A 30 -8.41 5.61 -8.96
N GLU A 31 -9.30 6.49 -8.52
CA GLU A 31 -8.95 7.89 -8.20
C GLU A 31 -8.18 7.98 -6.88
N SER A 32 -8.71 7.35 -5.84
CA SER A 32 -8.13 7.32 -4.50
C SER A 32 -8.37 5.97 -3.82
N GLY A 33 -7.61 5.69 -2.78
CA GLY A 33 -7.79 4.48 -1.99
C GLY A 33 -6.60 4.19 -1.11
N GLN A 34 -6.52 2.97 -0.62
CA GLN A 34 -5.42 2.53 0.23
C GLN A 34 -5.02 1.10 -0.12
N ILE A 35 -3.73 0.84 -0.11
CA ILE A 35 -3.16 -0.50 -0.22
C ILE A 35 -2.45 -0.87 1.07
N ARG A 36 -2.67 -2.11 1.53
CA ARG A 36 -2.05 -2.67 2.72
C ARG A 36 -1.39 -4.00 2.39
N PHE A 37 -0.14 -4.16 2.80
CA PHE A 37 0.60 -5.41 2.76
C PHE A 37 0.61 -5.98 4.17
N VAL A 38 -0.27 -6.96 4.43
CA VAL A 38 -0.40 -7.64 5.71
C VAL A 38 0.48 -8.89 5.70
N PRO A 39 1.54 -8.98 6.52
CA PRO A 39 2.40 -10.17 6.57
C PRO A 39 1.60 -11.45 6.83
N THR A 40 1.96 -12.55 6.17
CA THR A 40 1.38 -13.87 6.40
C THR A 40 2.45 -14.95 6.61
N GLY A 41 2.06 -16.06 7.23
CA GLY A 41 2.98 -17.15 7.59
C GLY A 41 4.08 -16.66 8.52
N ASP A 42 5.33 -16.99 8.19
CA ASP A 42 6.52 -16.63 8.98
C ASP A 42 7.07 -15.24 8.63
N THR A 43 6.37 -14.45 7.80
CA THR A 43 6.83 -13.11 7.40
C THR A 43 6.83 -12.17 8.61
N PRO A 44 7.99 -11.66 9.06
CA PRO A 44 8.06 -10.82 10.23
C PRO A 44 7.62 -9.38 9.92
N GLY A 45 7.22 -8.66 10.97
CA GLY A 45 6.96 -7.22 10.91
C GLY A 45 5.48 -6.86 10.97
N SER A 46 5.20 -5.57 10.84
CA SER A 46 3.86 -5.00 10.86
C SER A 46 3.29 -4.83 9.46
N THR A 47 1.97 -4.61 9.38
CA THR A 47 1.31 -4.18 8.14
C THR A 47 1.96 -2.90 7.59
N ASN A 48 2.25 -2.92 6.30
CA ASN A 48 2.72 -1.74 5.57
C ASN A 48 1.55 -1.14 4.79
N VAL A 49 1.42 0.18 4.81
CA VAL A 49 0.26 0.88 4.26
C VAL A 49 0.75 2.02 3.37
N SER A 50 0.09 2.24 2.25
CA SER A 50 0.28 3.42 1.42
C SER A 50 -1.05 3.85 0.80
N GLU A 51 -1.16 5.14 0.50
CA GLU A 51 -2.29 5.70 -0.23
C GLU A 51 -2.17 5.39 -1.71
N ILE A 52 -3.32 5.24 -2.36
CA ILE A 52 -3.46 5.19 -3.80
C ILE A 52 -3.91 6.57 -4.24
N VAL A 53 -3.15 7.20 -5.14
CA VAL A 53 -3.47 8.52 -5.71
C VAL A 53 -3.37 8.43 -7.22
N ALA A 54 -4.47 8.74 -7.92
CA ALA A 54 -4.57 8.61 -9.38
C ALA A 54 -4.11 7.22 -9.87
N GLY A 55 -4.54 6.19 -9.15
CA GLY A 55 -4.33 4.78 -9.45
C GLY A 55 -2.89 4.32 -9.27
N ARG A 56 -2.05 5.11 -8.59
CA ARG A 56 -0.67 4.75 -8.29
C ARG A 56 -0.44 4.71 -6.79
N TYR A 57 0.41 3.79 -6.36
CA TYR A 57 0.86 3.72 -4.98
C TYR A 57 2.36 3.49 -4.93
N ARG A 58 2.98 3.88 -3.82
CA ARG A 58 4.39 3.64 -3.52
C ARG A 58 4.56 3.42 -2.03
N VAL A 59 5.14 2.30 -1.64
CA VAL A 59 5.44 1.95 -0.25
C VAL A 59 6.94 2.13 -0.05
N GLU A 60 7.32 3.27 0.50
CA GLU A 60 8.72 3.61 0.83
C GLU A 60 8.94 3.85 2.32
N ALA A 61 7.86 3.91 3.11
CA ALA A 61 7.93 4.06 4.55
C ALA A 61 8.82 2.96 5.16
N ARG A 62 9.71 3.34 6.08
CA ARG A 62 10.69 2.45 6.72
C ARG A 62 11.59 1.68 5.73
N GLY A 63 11.84 2.25 4.55
CA GLY A 63 12.68 1.63 3.53
C GLY A 63 11.94 0.65 2.61
N GLY A 64 10.62 0.51 2.74
CA GLY A 64 9.77 -0.31 1.88
C GLY A 64 9.14 -1.51 2.59
N VAL A 65 8.64 -2.44 1.79
CA VAL A 65 7.99 -3.67 2.27
C VAL A 65 9.08 -4.71 2.56
N PRO A 66 9.10 -5.33 3.75
CA PRO A 66 10.03 -6.42 4.03
C PRO A 66 9.90 -7.57 3.02
N VAL A 67 10.97 -8.32 2.83
CA VAL A 67 10.95 -9.54 2.03
C VAL A 67 10.06 -10.57 2.74
N GLY A 68 9.15 -11.19 2.00
CA GLY A 68 8.22 -12.20 2.52
C GLY A 68 6.91 -12.29 1.76
N LYS A 69 5.93 -12.93 2.38
CA LYS A 69 4.59 -13.19 1.83
C LYS A 69 3.54 -12.33 2.52
N TYR A 70 2.62 -11.81 1.72
CA TYR A 70 1.63 -10.84 2.16
C TYR A 70 0.25 -11.20 1.63
N ARG A 71 -0.77 -11.00 2.47
CA ARG A 71 -2.13 -10.73 2.00
C ARG A 71 -2.17 -9.25 1.64
N VAL A 72 -2.70 -8.94 0.46
CA VAL A 72 -2.85 -7.56 0.01
C VAL A 72 -4.29 -7.14 0.23
N GLU A 73 -4.50 -6.02 0.91
CA GLU A 73 -5.83 -5.43 1.10
C GLU A 73 -5.88 -4.10 0.35
N ILE A 74 -6.87 -3.93 -0.52
CA ILE A 74 -7.01 -2.75 -1.37
C ILE A 74 -8.42 -2.19 -1.21
N THR A 75 -8.50 -0.95 -0.76
CA THR A 75 -9.71 -0.13 -0.92
C THR A 75 -9.54 0.76 -2.13
N ALA A 76 -10.59 0.84 -2.95
CA ALA A 76 -10.65 1.71 -4.11
C ALA A 76 -11.88 2.59 -3.99
N GLU A 77 -11.69 3.89 -4.14
CA GLU A 77 -12.70 4.91 -3.93
C GLU A 77 -12.77 5.85 -5.12
N LYS A 78 -13.97 6.39 -5.33
CA LYS A 78 -14.26 7.40 -6.35
C LYS A 78 -15.00 8.56 -5.72
N LYS A 79 -14.65 9.79 -6.10
CA LYS A 79 -15.39 10.97 -5.65
C LYS A 79 -16.77 11.00 -6.30
N THR A 80 -17.80 11.33 -5.53
CA THR A 80 -19.15 11.52 -6.07
C THR A 80 -19.35 12.89 -6.70
N GLY A 81 -18.40 13.82 -6.46
CA GLY A 81 -18.49 15.23 -6.82
C GLY A 81 -19.29 16.07 -5.81
N ARG A 82 -19.80 15.46 -4.74
CA ARG A 82 -20.46 16.16 -3.63
C ARG A 82 -19.43 16.40 -2.52
N GLN A 83 -19.66 17.45 -1.75
CA GLN A 83 -18.92 17.68 -0.52
C GLN A 83 -19.83 17.43 0.69
N ILE A 84 -19.28 16.81 1.72
CA ILE A 84 -19.95 16.53 2.99
C ILE A 84 -19.13 17.08 4.15
N ILE A 85 -19.77 17.33 5.29
CA ILE A 85 -19.03 17.56 6.53
C ILE A 85 -18.47 16.21 6.97
N GLY A 86 -17.14 16.09 6.97
CA GLY A 86 -16.41 14.92 7.42
C GLY A 86 -15.24 15.32 8.31
N ASP A 87 -14.42 14.35 8.68
CA ASP A 87 -13.22 14.56 9.50
C ASP A 87 -11.99 14.60 8.59
N ASN A 88 -11.13 15.61 8.74
CA ASN A 88 -9.89 15.75 7.99
C ASN A 88 -8.62 15.38 8.81
N GLY A 89 -8.80 14.82 10.01
CA GLY A 89 -7.76 14.48 10.97
C GLY A 89 -7.48 15.56 12.04
N LEU A 90 -8.09 16.74 11.94
CA LEU A 90 -7.95 17.83 12.91
C LEU A 90 -9.30 18.29 13.47
N GLU A 91 -10.26 18.49 12.57
CA GLU A 91 -11.57 19.05 12.90
C GLU A 91 -12.62 18.69 11.82
N PRO A 92 -13.92 18.86 12.13
CA PRO A 92 -14.97 18.75 11.12
C PRO A 92 -14.76 19.77 10.00
N ALA A 93 -14.68 19.29 8.76
CA ALA A 93 -14.43 20.12 7.57
C ALA A 93 -15.23 19.61 6.37
N MET A 94 -15.37 20.46 5.34
CA MET A 94 -15.93 20.03 4.06
C MET A 94 -14.91 19.16 3.33
N VAL A 95 -15.25 17.89 3.12
CA VAL A 95 -14.43 16.90 2.42
C VAL A 95 -15.20 16.35 1.22
N ASP A 96 -14.47 15.78 0.24
CA ASP A 96 -15.10 15.09 -0.87
C ASP A 96 -15.83 13.83 -0.37
N GLU A 97 -17.10 13.67 -0.76
CA GLU A 97 -17.81 12.41 -0.57
C GLU A 97 -17.23 11.37 -1.54
N THR A 98 -16.85 10.21 -1.00
CA THR A 98 -16.34 9.09 -1.79
C THR A 98 -17.25 7.87 -1.70
N VAL A 99 -17.25 7.04 -2.75
CA VAL A 99 -17.91 5.74 -2.79
C VAL A 99 -16.92 4.65 -3.16
N SER A 100 -17.07 3.47 -2.56
CA SER A 100 -16.19 2.33 -2.85
C SER A 100 -16.47 1.73 -4.23
N LEU A 101 -15.42 1.61 -5.05
CA LEU A 101 -15.44 0.97 -6.37
C LEU A 101 -15.22 -0.54 -6.31
N ALA A 102 -14.32 -0.98 -5.44
CA ALA A 102 -13.94 -2.39 -5.34
C ALA A 102 -14.89 -3.16 -4.40
N PRO A 103 -15.10 -4.47 -4.65
CA PRO A 103 -15.79 -5.34 -3.70
C PRO A 103 -15.12 -5.36 -2.31
N PRO A 104 -15.91 -5.36 -1.22
CA PRO A 104 -15.39 -5.23 0.13
C PRO A 104 -14.48 -6.40 0.56
N GLU A 105 -14.56 -7.56 -0.10
CA GLU A 105 -13.67 -8.68 0.16
C GLU A 105 -12.20 -8.31 -0.05
N TYR A 106 -11.89 -7.41 -0.99
CA TYR A 106 -10.52 -6.99 -1.26
C TYR A 106 -9.99 -5.97 -0.25
N GLY A 107 -10.86 -5.23 0.43
CA GLY A 107 -10.49 -4.14 1.34
C GLY A 107 -10.22 -4.57 2.79
N GLY A 108 -10.19 -5.87 3.09
CA GLY A 108 -10.07 -6.32 4.47
C GLY A 108 -9.63 -7.78 4.62
N PRO A 109 -9.87 -8.41 5.79
CA PRO A 109 -9.24 -9.67 6.17
C PRO A 109 -9.65 -10.88 5.32
N LYS A 110 -10.69 -10.73 4.49
CA LYS A 110 -11.17 -11.75 3.53
C LYS A 110 -10.48 -11.66 2.16
N SER A 111 -9.56 -10.72 1.99
CA SER A 111 -8.90 -10.53 0.70
C SER A 111 -8.15 -11.79 0.28
N THR A 112 -8.36 -12.18 -0.97
CA THR A 112 -7.68 -13.30 -1.62
C THR A 112 -6.43 -12.86 -2.38
N LEU A 113 -6.15 -11.55 -2.44
CA LEU A 113 -4.95 -11.03 -3.09
C LEU A 113 -3.72 -11.38 -2.26
N THR A 114 -2.67 -11.83 -2.94
CA THR A 114 -1.40 -12.15 -2.31
C THR A 114 -0.25 -11.54 -3.09
N ALA A 115 0.84 -11.23 -2.39
CA ALA A 115 2.08 -10.77 -2.99
C ALA A 115 3.26 -11.44 -2.29
N GLU A 116 4.28 -11.80 -3.06
CA GLU A 116 5.55 -12.28 -2.55
C GLU A 116 6.66 -11.30 -2.95
N ILE A 117 7.27 -10.68 -1.94
CA ILE A 117 8.38 -9.76 -2.11
C ILE A 117 9.66 -10.55 -1.89
N THR A 118 10.50 -10.65 -2.92
CA THR A 118 11.79 -11.35 -2.84
C THR A 118 12.95 -10.35 -2.88
N PRO A 119 14.16 -10.72 -2.44
CA PRO A 119 15.33 -9.84 -2.51
C PRO A 119 15.74 -9.41 -3.92
N LYS A 120 15.20 -10.08 -4.96
CA LYS A 120 15.45 -9.78 -6.37
C LYS A 120 14.28 -9.08 -7.05
N SER A 121 13.19 -8.81 -6.32
CA SER A 121 12.04 -8.10 -6.86
C SER A 121 12.47 -6.68 -7.27
N ASP A 122 11.99 -6.23 -8.42
CA ASP A 122 12.08 -4.84 -8.86
C ASP A 122 11.04 -3.94 -8.15
N GLY A 123 10.25 -4.51 -7.24
CA GLY A 123 9.24 -3.81 -6.46
C GLY A 123 7.96 -3.48 -7.24
N ARG A 124 7.86 -3.86 -8.51
CA ARG A 124 6.71 -3.47 -9.33
C ARG A 124 5.56 -4.46 -9.18
N LEU A 125 4.43 -3.99 -8.65
CA LEU A 125 3.23 -4.81 -8.42
C LEU A 125 1.96 -4.06 -8.86
N ASP A 126 1.39 -4.47 -10.00
CA ASP A 126 0.15 -3.91 -10.52
C ASP A 126 -1.05 -4.79 -10.10
N PHE A 127 -2.17 -4.17 -9.73
CA PHE A 127 -3.40 -4.85 -9.32
C PHE A 127 -4.58 -4.40 -10.18
N ASP A 128 -5.33 -5.37 -10.70
CA ASP A 128 -6.60 -5.15 -11.39
C ASP A 128 -7.72 -5.85 -10.62
N LEU A 129 -8.60 -5.05 -10.03
CA LEU A 129 -9.71 -5.52 -9.20
C LEU A 129 -10.97 -5.65 -10.05
N PRO A 130 -11.84 -6.63 -9.80
CA PRO A 130 -13.17 -6.63 -10.39
C PRO A 130 -13.96 -5.40 -9.90
N LYS A 131 -14.91 -4.96 -10.72
CA LYS A 131 -15.88 -3.93 -10.32
C LYS A 131 -16.89 -4.52 -9.34
N ARG A 132 -17.34 -3.70 -8.39
CA ARG A 132 -18.46 -4.02 -7.50
C ARG A 132 -19.79 -4.13 -8.24
#